data_AF-A0A4Q0IWG0-F1
#
_entry.id   AF-A0A4Q0IWG0-F1
#
_cell.length_a   1.000
_cell.length_b   1.000
_cell.length_c   1.000
_cell.angle_alpha   90.00
_cell.angle_beta   90.00
_cell.angle_gamma   90.00
#
_symmetry.space_group_name_H-M   'P 1'
#
loop_
_entity.id
_entity.type
_entity.pdbx_description
1 polymer ?
#
loop_
_entity_poly.entity_id
_entity_poly.type
_entity_poly.pdbx_seq_one_letter_code
_entity_poly.pdbx_strand_id
1 'polypeptide(L)'
;MKLNLFDLLQASALDPDSPNILLNVHLSDLHQLVVDTIEATRERLLPLYMEAEQDRSITKKEVAERLGVCETTVYNMTKDGRLHPFKVNGSTRYSLREVNSIINPSNDD
;
A
#
# COMPACT_ATOMS: atom_id res chain seq x y z
N MET A 1 -15.29 -25.25 -27.03
CA MET A 1 -14.51 -24.39 -26.13
C MET A 1 -15.47 -23.41 -25.47
N LYS A 2 -15.59 -23.39 -24.14
CA LYS A 2 -16.49 -22.48 -23.42
C LYS A 2 -15.66 -21.23 -23.10
N LEU A 3 -15.87 -20.15 -23.84
CA LEU A 3 -15.29 -18.84 -23.57
C LEU A 3 -16.09 -18.18 -22.45
N ASN A 4 -15.42 -17.68 -21.42
CA ASN A 4 -16.05 -16.88 -20.37
C ASN A 4 -15.91 -15.37 -20.66
N LEU A 5 -16.62 -14.52 -19.92
CA LEU A 5 -16.61 -13.07 -20.13
C LEU A 5 -15.21 -12.46 -19.95
N PHE A 6 -14.40 -13.00 -19.04
CA PHE A 6 -13.03 -12.53 -18.81
C PHE A 6 -12.14 -12.79 -20.04
N ASP A 7 -12.25 -13.96 -20.66
CA ASP A 7 -11.48 -14.31 -21.87
C ASP A 7 -11.84 -13.37 -23.05
N LEU A 8 -13.13 -13.01 -23.18
CA LEU A 8 -13.61 -12.07 -24.20
C LEU A 8 -13.11 -10.65 -23.95
N LEU A 9 -13.12 -10.19 -22.69
CA LEU A 9 -12.61 -8.86 -22.32
C LEU A 9 -11.10 -8.76 -22.55
N GLN A 10 -10.33 -9.80 -22.23
CA GLN A 10 -8.89 -9.84 -22.52
C GLN A 10 -8.60 -9.80 -24.02
N ALA A 11 -9.34 -10.56 -24.83
CA ALA A 11 -9.18 -10.54 -26.28
C ALA A 11 -9.46 -9.13 -26.86
N SER A 12 -10.46 -8.42 -26.31
CA SER A 12 -10.79 -7.07 -26.78
C SER A 12 -9.75 -6.00 -26.44
N ALA A 13 -8.97 -6.20 -25.37
CA ALA A 13 -7.91 -5.28 -24.97
C ALA A 13 -6.67 -5.37 -25.90
N LEU A 14 -6.54 -6.46 -26.65
CA LEU A 14 -5.38 -6.73 -27.52
C LEU A 14 -5.58 -6.23 -28.95
N ASP A 15 -6.82 -6.00 -29.37
CA ASP A 15 -7.17 -5.55 -30.73
C ASP A 15 -8.05 -4.29 -30.67
N PRO A 16 -7.52 -3.11 -31.08
CA PRO A 16 -8.29 -1.86 -31.07
C PRO A 16 -9.46 -1.83 -32.07
N ASP A 17 -9.51 -2.75 -33.04
CA ASP A 17 -10.64 -2.93 -33.97
C ASP A 17 -11.64 -4.00 -33.48
N SER A 18 -11.58 -4.37 -32.19
CA SER A 18 -12.49 -5.36 -31.61
C SER A 18 -13.96 -4.95 -31.77
N PRO A 19 -14.84 -5.88 -32.17
CA PRO A 19 -16.25 -5.58 -32.36
C PRO A 19 -16.93 -5.26 -31.03
N ASN A 20 -17.84 -4.28 -31.06
CA ASN A 20 -18.70 -3.95 -29.93
C ASN A 20 -19.58 -5.15 -29.55
N ILE A 21 -19.66 -5.46 -28.25
CA ILE A 21 -20.55 -6.49 -27.72
C ILE A 21 -21.73 -5.81 -27.01
N LEU A 22 -22.95 -6.14 -27.44
CA LEU A 22 -24.18 -5.78 -26.72
C LEU A 22 -24.55 -6.92 -25.78
N LEU A 23 -24.49 -6.66 -24.48
CA LEU A 23 -24.83 -7.62 -23.43
C LEU A 23 -26.08 -7.14 -22.69
N ASN A 24 -27.06 -8.03 -22.55
CA ASN A 24 -28.20 -7.81 -21.68
C ASN A 24 -27.91 -8.51 -20.35
N VAL A 25 -27.84 -7.74 -19.27
CA VAL A 25 -27.50 -8.22 -17.92
C VAL A 25 -28.52 -7.69 -16.94
N HIS A 26 -28.75 -8.41 -15.84
CA HIS A 26 -29.52 -7.83 -14.75
C HIS A 26 -28.74 -6.69 -14.10
N LEU A 27 -29.45 -5.64 -13.71
CA LEU A 27 -28.83 -4.47 -13.08
C LEU A 27 -28.10 -4.83 -11.78
N SER A 28 -28.60 -5.83 -11.05
CA SER A 28 -27.94 -6.40 -9.86
C SER A 28 -26.56 -6.97 -10.18
N ASP A 29 -26.45 -7.68 -11.30
CA ASP A 29 -25.23 -8.38 -11.68
C ASP A 29 -24.17 -7.38 -12.16
N LEU A 30 -24.61 -6.32 -12.86
CA LEU A 30 -23.74 -5.22 -13.23
C LEU A 30 -23.22 -4.47 -12.00
N HIS A 31 -24.09 -4.21 -11.01
CA HIS A 31 -23.67 -3.61 -9.75
C HIS A 31 -22.65 -4.49 -9.02
N GLN A 32 -22.91 -5.79 -8.93
CA GLN A 32 -22.01 -6.73 -8.26
C GLN A 32 -20.65 -6.79 -8.96
N LEU A 33 -20.62 -6.82 -10.30
CA LEU A 33 -19.38 -6.77 -11.07
C LEU A 33 -18.54 -5.53 -10.73
N VAL A 34 -19.18 -4.35 -10.60
CA VAL A 34 -18.49 -3.11 -10.23
C VAL A 34 -17.91 -3.20 -8.81
N VAL A 35 -18.70 -3.68 -7.85
CA VAL A 35 -18.25 -3.85 -6.46
C VAL A 35 -17.07 -4.83 -6.38
N ASP A 36 -17.20 -5.99 -7.01
CA ASP A 36 -16.17 -7.03 -7.02
C ASP A 36 -14.87 -6.54 -7.67
N THR A 37 -14.99 -5.75 -8.74
CA THR A 37 -13.82 -5.16 -9.43
C THR A 37 -13.09 -4.17 -8.52
N ILE A 38 -13.83 -3.34 -7.78
CA ILE A 38 -13.25 -2.38 -6.83
C ILE A 38 -12.55 -3.11 -5.69
N GLU A 39 -13.20 -4.09 -5.07
CA GLU A 39 -12.62 -4.82 -3.94
C GLU A 39 -11.41 -5.66 -4.38
N ALA A 40 -11.47 -6.36 -5.52
CA ALA A 40 -10.32 -7.08 -6.04
C ALA A 40 -9.15 -6.14 -6.40
N THR A 41 -9.44 -4.91 -6.83
CA THR A 41 -8.40 -3.90 -7.09
C THR A 41 -7.79 -3.39 -5.78
N ARG A 42 -8.63 -3.11 -4.77
CA ARG A 42 -8.18 -2.73 -3.42
C ARG A 42 -7.24 -3.79 -2.84
N GLU A 43 -7.66 -5.05 -2.86
CA GLU A 43 -6.88 -6.17 -2.32
C GLU A 43 -5.52 -6.32 -2.99
N ARG A 44 -5.45 -6.14 -4.32
CA ARG A 44 -4.17 -6.21 -5.06
C ARG A 44 -3.25 -5.03 -4.76
N LEU A 45 -3.80 -3.83 -4.56
CA LEU A 45 -3.01 -2.63 -4.33
C LEU A 45 -2.60 -2.45 -2.87
N LEU A 46 -3.37 -2.97 -1.91
CA LEU A 46 -3.13 -2.77 -0.48
C LEU A 46 -1.71 -3.18 -0.03
N PRO A 47 -1.16 -4.34 -0.42
CA PRO A 47 0.22 -4.72 -0.07
C PRO A 47 1.25 -3.73 -0.62
N LEU A 48 1.07 -3.27 -1.86
CA LEU A 48 1.97 -2.31 -2.51
C LEU A 48 1.97 -0.96 -1.79
N TYR A 49 0.81 -0.51 -1.32
CA TYR A 49 0.70 0.69 -0.49
C TYR A 49 1.33 0.50 0.88
N MET A 50 1.15 -0.67 1.51
CA MET A 50 1.76 -0.96 2.81
C MET A 50 3.29 -1.03 2.73
N GLU A 51 3.84 -1.62 1.67
CA GLU A 51 5.29 -1.64 1.41
C GLU A 51 5.83 -0.23 1.15
N ALA A 52 5.17 0.54 0.26
CA ALA A 52 5.55 1.92 -0.02
C ALA A 52 5.43 2.83 1.21
N GLU A 53 4.47 2.58 2.09
CA GLU A 53 4.31 3.30 3.35
C GLU A 53 5.43 2.94 4.34
N GLN A 54 5.88 1.69 4.41
CA GLN A 54 7.01 1.28 5.25
C GLN A 54 8.33 1.95 4.85
N ASP A 55 8.54 2.18 3.55
CA ASP A 55 9.70 2.91 3.03
C ASP A 55 9.60 4.45 3.16
N ARG A 56 8.50 4.94 3.73
CA ARG A 56 8.31 6.38 3.97
C ARG A 56 9.29 6.89 5.03
N SER A 57 9.86 8.07 4.76
CA SER A 57 10.62 8.83 5.76
C SER A 57 9.70 9.68 6.64
N ILE A 58 9.91 9.65 7.96
CA ILE A 58 9.12 10.41 8.95
C ILE A 58 10.01 11.35 9.76
N THR A 59 9.41 12.42 10.30
CA THR A 59 10.07 13.41 11.16
C THR A 59 10.27 12.87 12.57
N LYS A 60 11.20 13.48 13.31
CA LYS A 60 11.40 13.22 14.74
C LYS A 60 10.11 13.34 15.57
N LYS A 61 9.22 14.29 15.22
CA LYS A 61 7.94 14.49 15.89
C LYS A 61 6.99 13.32 15.65
N GLU A 62 6.87 12.87 14.40
CA GLU A 62 6.05 11.70 14.04
C GLU A 62 6.59 10.41 14.71
N VAL A 63 7.92 10.27 14.84
CA VAL A 63 8.52 9.16 15.61
C VAL A 63 8.09 9.20 17.08
N ALA A 64 8.16 10.39 17.70
CA ALA A 64 7.77 10.59 19.08
C ALA A 64 6.31 10.23 19.32
N GLU A 65 5.42 10.67 18.43
CA GLU A 65 3.98 10.36 18.46
C GLU A 65 3.73 8.85 18.31
N ARG A 66 4.39 8.18 17.35
CA ARG A 66 4.22 6.73 17.12
C ARG A 66 4.74 5.86 18.26
N LEU A 67 5.85 6.25 18.87
CA LEU A 67 6.44 5.53 20.01
C LEU A 67 5.80 5.92 21.35
N GLY A 68 4.93 6.94 21.40
CA GLY A 68 4.34 7.44 22.64
C GLY A 68 5.34 8.09 23.60
N VAL A 69 6.42 8.67 23.07
CA VAL A 69 7.51 9.27 23.86
C VAL A 69 7.70 10.75 23.52
N CYS A 70 8.49 11.48 24.31
CA CYS A 70 8.87 12.85 23.96
C CYS A 70 10.00 12.88 22.92
N GLU A 71 10.13 13.98 22.18
CA GLU A 71 11.20 14.14 21.17
C GLU A 71 12.62 14.02 21.75
N THR A 72 12.81 14.34 23.04
CA THR A 72 14.08 14.15 23.74
C THR A 72 14.44 12.67 23.89
N THR A 73 13.45 11.81 24.12
CA THR A 73 13.66 10.35 24.13
C THR A 73 14.07 9.85 22.76
N VAL A 74 13.45 10.35 21.68
CA VAL A 74 13.86 10.01 20.29
C VAL A 74 15.31 10.44 20.02
N TYR A 75 15.71 11.62 20.52
CA TYR A 75 17.11 12.08 20.43
C TYR A 75 18.07 11.15 21.17
N ASN A 76 17.72 10.70 22.39
CA ASN A 76 18.54 9.76 23.14
C ASN A 76 18.65 8.40 22.42
N MET A 77 17.55 7.86 21.91
CA MET A 77 17.55 6.63 21.11
C MET A 77 18.41 6.74 19.85
N THR A 78 18.41 7.91 19.21
CA THR A 78 19.28 8.22 18.07
C THR A 78 20.76 8.20 18.49
N LYS A 79 21.09 8.82 19.63
CA LYS A 79 22.45 8.85 20.18
C LYS A 79 22.95 7.46 20.60
N ASP A 80 22.05 6.64 21.14
CA ASP A 80 22.32 5.28 21.60
C ASP A 80 22.36 4.26 20.45
N GLY A 81 22.14 4.68 19.20
CA GLY A 81 22.17 3.83 18.01
C GLY A 81 20.93 2.95 17.81
N ARG A 82 19.86 3.20 18.56
CA ARG A 82 18.58 2.46 18.45
C ARG A 82 17.67 2.96 17.32
N LEU A 83 17.94 4.16 16.81
CA LEU A 83 17.26 4.76 15.65
C LEU A 83 18.31 5.34 14.71
N HIS A 84 18.16 5.12 13.42
CA HIS A 84 19.12 5.58 12.41
C HIS A 84 18.57 6.79 11.64
N PRO A 85 19.08 8.01 11.93
CA PRO A 85 18.63 9.21 11.26
C PRO A 85 19.32 9.34 9.90
N PHE A 86 18.60 9.86 8.91
CA PHE A 86 19.16 10.28 7.63
C PHE A 86 18.66 11.68 7.24
N LYS A 87 19.29 12.30 6.25
CA LYS A 87 18.96 13.66 5.79
C LYS A 87 18.16 13.61 4.49
N VAL A 88 17.01 14.28 4.47
CA VAL A 88 16.22 14.56 3.26
C VAL A 88 16.06 16.06 3.16
N ASN A 89 16.60 16.67 2.10
CA ASN A 89 16.57 18.13 1.89
C ASN A 89 16.99 18.93 3.13
N GLY A 90 18.08 18.49 3.79
CA GLY A 90 18.63 19.11 5.01
C GLY A 90 17.89 18.78 6.32
N SER A 91 16.67 18.24 6.25
CA SER A 91 15.88 17.83 7.41
C SER A 91 16.23 16.42 7.87
N THR A 92 16.33 16.22 9.19
CA THR A 92 16.52 14.88 9.77
C THR A 92 15.23 14.07 9.67
N ARG A 93 15.34 12.86 9.14
CA ARG A 93 14.26 11.89 8.96
C ARG A 93 14.66 10.53 9.52
N TYR A 94 13.66 9.70 9.76
CA TYR A 94 13.77 8.34 10.24
C TYR A 94 12.97 7.41 9.33
N SER A 95 13.37 6.15 9.23
CA SER A 95 12.63 5.15 8.46
C SER A 95 11.38 4.75 9.23
N LEU A 96 10.22 4.79 8.57
CA LEU A 96 9.00 4.32 9.22
C LEU A 96 9.08 2.82 9.53
N ARG A 97 9.69 2.02 8.64
CA ARG A 97 9.94 0.59 8.85
C ARG A 97 10.73 0.32 10.13
N GLU A 98 11.83 1.03 10.35
CA GLU A 98 12.65 0.90 11.56
C GLU A 98 11.86 1.27 12.83
N VAL A 99 11.05 2.32 12.76
CA VAL A 99 10.25 2.75 13.92
C VAL A 99 9.15 1.72 14.22
N ASN A 100 8.54 1.14 13.19
CA ASN A 100 7.54 0.10 13.35
C ASN A 100 8.14 -1.22 13.88
N SER A 101 9.38 -1.58 13.52
CA SER A 101 10.04 -2.79 14.05
C SER A 101 10.36 -2.69 15.55
N ILE A 102 10.49 -1.46 16.08
CA ILE A 102 10.61 -1.23 17.54
C ILE A 102 9.26 -1.46 18.25
N ILE A 103 8.14 -1.13 17.59
CA ILE A 103 6.79 -1.29 18.16
C ILE A 103 6.34 -2.76 18.10
N ASN A 104 6.63 -3.44 16.99
CA ASN A 104 6.29 -4.84 16.75
C ASN A 104 7.55 -5.68 16.57
N PRO A 105 8.25 -6.06 17.66
CA PRO A 105 9.50 -6.83 17.60
C PRO A 105 9.34 -8.30 17.18
N SER A 106 8.20 -8.69 16.60
CA SER A 106 7.90 -10.08 16.23
C SER A 106 7.01 -10.14 14.99
N ASN A 107 7.60 -10.46 13.84
CA ASN A 107 6.97 -11.14 12.70
C ASN A 107 8.03 -11.68 11.71
N ASP A 108 9.24 -11.96 12.20
CA ASP A 108 10.24 -12.79 11.52
C ASP A 108 10.50 -13.99 12.45
N ASP A 109 9.60 -14.98 12.40
CA ASP A 109 9.80 -16.38 12.83
C ASP A 109 8.98 -17.29 11.89
#